data_AF-A0A832GUU8-F1
#
_entry.id   AF-A0A832GUU8-F1
#
_cell.length_a   1.000
_cell.length_b   1.000
_cell.length_c   1.000
_cell.angle_alpha   90.00
_cell.angle_beta   90.00
_cell.angle_gamma   90.00
#
_symmetry.space_group_name_H-M   'P 1'
#
loop_
_entity.id
_entity.type
_entity.pdbx_description
1 polymer ?
#
loop_
_entity_poly.entity_id
_entity_poly.type
_entity_poly.pdbx_seq_one_letter_code
_entity_poly.pdbx_strand_id
1 'polypeptide(L)'
;VLEVVPSVRYDAGLPPLVTPTSQIVGVQAVYCVIDENNGKEFYDNKSVQFVNLVKGVYGKTPYPVKPEFRYKIAGTKKETPYNVKAYRKQENPELPEFENVKLATSEKEELLLELFPAVASAFLKRKREIEYKKMLAEIAAREEIEIRKIHEEAEKYNKLSDEEKHDILIEGLYGHW
;
A
#
# COMPACT_ATOMS: atom_id res chain seq x y z
N VAL A 1 27.77 19.95 -11.22
CA VAL A 1 26.78 19.54 -10.19
C VAL A 1 27.28 19.79 -8.77
N LEU A 2 28.40 19.21 -8.34
CA LEU A 2 28.90 19.35 -6.96
C LEU A 2 29.13 20.82 -6.54
N GLU A 3 29.56 21.67 -7.46
CA GLU A 3 29.74 23.11 -7.23
C GLU A 3 28.43 23.89 -7.11
N VAL A 4 27.33 23.37 -7.67
CA VAL A 4 26.00 24.00 -7.66
C VAL A 4 25.23 23.65 -6.38
N VAL A 5 25.52 22.50 -5.77
CA VAL A 5 24.87 22.02 -4.54
C VAL A 5 24.93 23.06 -3.40
N PRO A 6 26.07 23.69 -3.07
CA PRO A 6 26.13 24.74 -2.05
C PRO A 6 25.19 25.91 -2.32
N SER A 7 25.09 26.37 -3.57
CA SER A 7 24.21 27.49 -3.96
C SER A 7 22.73 27.13 -3.80
N VAL A 8 22.33 25.95 -4.30
CA VAL A 8 20.95 25.46 -4.14
C VAL A 8 20.60 25.24 -2.67
N ARG A 9 21.54 24.74 -1.87
CA ARG A 9 21.37 24.61 -0.41
C ARG A 9 21.18 25.97 0.26
N TYR A 10 21.96 26.98 -0.14
CA TYR A 10 21.82 28.34 0.40
C TYR A 10 20.46 28.95 0.05
N ASP A 11 20.06 28.86 -1.21
CA ASP A 11 18.77 29.38 -1.68
C ASP A 11 17.58 28.69 -0.98
N ALA A 12 17.72 27.40 -0.65
CA ALA A 12 16.73 26.63 0.11
C ALA A 12 16.78 26.85 1.64
N GLY A 13 17.59 27.79 2.15
CA GLY A 13 17.61 28.13 3.57
C GLY A 13 18.57 27.29 4.42
N LEU A 14 19.64 26.77 3.80
CA LEU A 14 20.70 25.99 4.46
C LEU A 14 20.22 24.75 5.25
N PRO A 15 19.35 23.89 4.69
CA PRO A 15 18.94 22.68 5.39
C PRO A 15 20.15 21.76 5.67
N PRO A 16 20.12 20.95 6.75
CA PRO A 16 21.08 19.87 6.93
C PRO A 16 21.01 18.90 5.73
N LEU A 17 22.14 18.43 5.22
CA LEU A 17 22.17 17.52 4.06
C LEU A 17 22.08 16.06 4.53
N VAL A 18 20.95 15.72 5.14
CA VAL A 18 20.57 14.35 5.53
C VAL A 18 19.34 13.92 4.73
N THR A 19 18.92 12.65 4.82
CA THR A 19 17.67 12.24 4.18
C THR A 19 16.47 12.92 4.86
N PRO A 20 15.47 13.44 4.11
CA PRO A 20 15.35 13.49 2.65
C PRO A 20 15.99 14.74 1.98
N THR A 21 16.41 15.75 2.75
CA THR A 21 16.85 17.06 2.23
C THR A 21 18.09 17.00 1.34
N SER A 22 19.02 16.08 1.58
CA SER A 22 20.19 15.86 0.71
C SER A 22 19.80 15.48 -0.71
N GLN A 23 18.81 14.60 -0.85
CA GLN A 23 18.27 14.16 -2.15
C GLN A 23 17.53 15.30 -2.84
N ILE A 24 16.73 16.06 -2.10
CA ILE A 24 15.98 17.20 -2.63
C ILE A 24 16.93 18.25 -3.22
N VAL A 25 17.95 18.66 -2.45
CA VAL A 25 18.95 19.65 -2.89
C VAL A 25 19.79 19.08 -4.03
N GLY A 26 20.22 17.82 -3.94
CA GLY A 26 21.04 17.17 -4.97
C GLY A 26 20.33 17.07 -6.33
N VAL A 27 19.09 16.59 -6.34
CA VAL A 27 18.28 16.50 -7.57
C VAL A 27 18.02 17.89 -8.17
N GLN A 28 17.70 18.88 -7.34
CA GLN A 28 17.50 20.24 -7.84
C GLN A 28 18.80 20.83 -8.41
N ALA A 29 19.96 20.56 -7.80
CA ALA A 29 21.24 21.00 -8.36
C ALA A 29 21.55 20.35 -9.72
N VAL A 30 21.16 19.09 -9.93
CA VAL A 30 21.23 18.45 -11.25
C VAL A 30 20.34 19.18 -12.25
N TYR A 31 19.10 19.52 -11.88
CA TYR A 31 18.21 20.30 -12.75
C TYR A 31 18.77 21.67 -13.11
N CYS A 32 19.36 22.40 -12.16
CA CYS A 32 19.97 23.69 -12.46
C CYS A 32 21.12 23.57 -13.49
N VAL A 33 21.94 22.53 -13.40
CA VAL A 33 23.01 22.26 -14.38
C VAL A 33 22.43 21.88 -15.75
N ILE A 34 21.34 21.12 -15.78
CA ILE A 34 20.65 20.79 -17.04
C ILE A 34 20.03 22.04 -17.66
N ASP A 35 19.43 22.92 -16.87
CA ASP A 35 18.87 24.18 -17.33
C ASP A 35 19.98 25.05 -17.95
N GLU A 36 21.11 25.20 -17.26
CA GLU A 36 22.29 25.92 -17.75
C GLU A 36 22.80 25.37 -19.09
N ASN A 37 22.96 24.05 -19.18
CA ASN A 37 23.41 23.38 -20.42
C ASN A 37 22.44 23.58 -21.59
N ASN A 38 21.15 23.81 -21.29
CA ASN A 38 20.12 24.09 -22.29
C ASN A 38 19.93 25.60 -22.55
N GLY A 39 20.79 26.47 -22.01
CA GLY A 39 20.70 27.92 -22.16
C GLY A 39 19.51 28.55 -21.41
N LYS A 40 18.99 27.87 -20.39
CA LYS A 40 17.87 28.32 -19.56
C LYS A 40 18.37 28.93 -18.25
N GLU A 41 17.52 29.71 -17.61
CA GLU A 41 17.79 30.18 -16.25
C GLU A 41 17.76 29.02 -15.24
N PHE A 42 18.53 29.15 -14.16
CA PHE A 42 18.42 28.24 -13.02
C PHE A 42 17.00 28.21 -12.48
N TYR A 43 16.56 27.00 -12.10
CA TYR A 43 15.23 26.73 -11.57
C TYR A 43 14.11 26.93 -12.59
N ASP A 44 14.39 26.85 -13.90
CA ASP A 44 13.35 26.69 -14.92
C ASP A 44 12.58 25.39 -14.62
N ASN A 45 13.32 24.29 -14.49
CA ASN A 45 12.80 23.01 -14.03
C ASN A 45 12.93 22.87 -12.50
N LYS A 46 11.80 22.60 -11.84
CA LYS A 46 11.72 22.51 -10.37
C LYS A 46 11.11 21.18 -9.98
N SER A 47 11.79 20.44 -9.10
CA SER A 47 11.17 19.24 -8.51
C SER A 47 10.07 19.65 -7.52
N VAL A 48 8.99 18.88 -7.46
CA VAL A 48 7.88 19.11 -6.51
C VAL A 48 8.39 19.11 -5.06
N GLN A 49 9.36 18.25 -4.74
CA GLN A 49 9.95 18.17 -3.42
C GLN A 49 10.73 19.45 -3.06
N PHE A 50 11.49 20.01 -4.01
CA PHE A 50 12.20 21.28 -3.81
C PHE A 50 11.24 22.45 -3.64
N VAL A 51 10.18 22.51 -4.45
CA VAL A 51 9.12 23.52 -4.30
C VAL A 51 8.50 23.45 -2.91
N ASN A 52 8.16 22.25 -2.43
CA ASN A 52 7.59 22.05 -1.09
C ASN A 52 8.57 22.42 0.04
N LEU A 53 9.87 22.15 -0.12
CA LEU A 53 10.91 22.59 0.81
C LEU A 53 10.96 24.12 0.90
N VAL A 54 11.05 24.79 -0.24
CA VAL A 54 11.11 26.25 -0.34
C VAL A 54 9.82 26.91 0.19
N LYS A 55 8.67 26.29 -0.08
CA LYS A 55 7.36 26.72 0.44
C LYS A 55 7.27 26.65 1.97
N GLY A 56 8.03 25.78 2.62
CA GLY A 56 8.04 25.57 4.07
C GLY A 56 7.23 24.35 4.54
N VAL A 57 6.80 23.47 3.63
CA VAL A 57 6.00 22.30 3.97
C VAL A 57 6.79 21.33 4.87
N TYR A 58 8.11 21.25 4.70
CA TYR A 58 9.01 20.44 5.53
C TYR A 58 9.37 21.10 6.88
N GLY A 59 8.78 22.26 7.18
CA GLY A 59 9.07 23.04 8.38
C GLY A 59 10.14 24.11 8.16
N LYS A 60 10.58 24.69 9.28
CA LYS A 60 11.46 25.85 9.30
C LYS A 60 12.90 25.47 8.99
N THR A 61 13.50 26.18 8.04
CA THR A 61 14.91 26.02 7.68
C THR A 61 15.82 26.82 8.63
N PRO A 62 17.10 26.42 8.81
CA PRO A 62 18.03 27.14 9.68
C PRO A 62 18.25 28.61 9.27
N TYR A 63 18.25 28.87 7.97
CA TYR A 63 18.34 30.20 7.40
C TYR A 63 17.05 30.55 6.66
N PRO A 64 16.52 31.79 6.76
CA PRO A 64 15.29 32.16 6.08
C PRO A 64 15.46 32.16 4.57
N VAL A 65 14.54 31.49 3.89
CA VAL A 65 14.42 31.57 2.43
C VAL A 65 13.97 32.97 2.03
N LYS A 66 14.67 33.59 1.07
CA LYS A 66 14.34 34.93 0.57
C LYS A 66 12.89 34.97 0.02
N PRO A 67 12.05 35.95 0.41
CA PRO A 67 10.65 36.00 -0.02
C PRO A 67 10.46 36.01 -1.54
N GLU A 68 11.30 36.74 -2.28
CA GLU A 68 11.23 36.80 -3.75
C GLU A 68 11.62 35.48 -4.40
N PHE A 69 12.63 34.78 -3.85
CA PHE A 69 12.98 33.45 -4.31
C PHE A 69 11.85 32.46 -4.04
N ARG A 70 11.27 32.50 -2.83
CA ARG A 70 10.12 31.65 -2.49
C ARG A 70 8.95 31.87 -3.43
N TYR A 71 8.69 33.12 -3.81
CA TYR A 71 7.66 33.44 -4.79
C TYR A 71 7.97 32.87 -6.18
N LYS A 72 9.20 33.02 -6.68
CA LYS A 72 9.65 32.45 -7.96
C LYS A 72 9.47 30.93 -8.01
N ILE A 73 9.76 30.23 -6.91
CA ILE A 73 9.76 28.77 -6.86
C ILE A 73 8.39 28.17 -6.51
N ALA A 74 7.69 28.75 -5.53
CA ALA A 74 6.50 28.16 -4.91
C ALA A 74 5.22 29.00 -5.04
N GLY A 75 5.28 30.17 -5.70
CA GLY A 75 4.13 31.05 -5.92
C GLY A 75 3.64 31.79 -4.67
N THR A 76 4.36 31.70 -3.55
CA THR A 76 4.04 32.41 -2.29
C THR A 76 5.27 33.08 -1.72
N LYS A 77 5.11 34.30 -1.18
CA LYS A 77 6.19 34.98 -0.44
C LYS A 77 6.28 34.50 1.01
N LYS A 78 5.16 34.04 1.57
CA LYS A 78 5.06 33.61 2.96
C LYS A 78 5.26 32.11 3.07
N GLU A 79 5.94 31.71 4.15
CA GLU A 79 6.11 30.31 4.51
C GLU A 79 4.75 29.68 4.78
N THR A 80 4.53 28.48 4.24
CA THR A 80 3.29 27.71 4.39
C THR A 80 3.64 26.34 4.97
N PRO A 81 3.64 26.20 6.31
CA PRO A 81 3.89 24.91 6.96
C PRO A 81 2.86 23.85 6.58
N TYR A 82 3.23 22.58 6.72
CA TYR A 82 2.29 21.48 6.54
C TYR A 82 1.11 21.58 7.52
N ASN A 83 -0.11 21.47 6.99
CA ASN A 83 -1.32 21.51 7.81
C ASN A 83 -1.69 20.11 8.28
N VAL A 84 -1.30 19.76 9.50
CA VAL A 84 -1.62 18.47 10.14
C VAL A 84 -3.13 18.20 10.23
N LYS A 85 -3.97 19.24 10.29
CA LYS A 85 -5.43 19.09 10.36
C LYS A 85 -6.04 18.68 9.02
N ALA A 86 -5.31 18.82 7.92
CA ALA A 86 -5.76 18.42 6.59
C ALA A 86 -5.51 16.93 6.30
N TYR A 87 -4.91 16.19 7.23
CA TYR A 87 -4.67 14.77 7.10
C TYR A 87 -5.96 13.98 6.84
N ARG A 88 -5.90 13.04 5.90
CA ARG A 88 -6.96 12.09 5.58
C ARG A 88 -6.33 10.71 5.48
N LYS A 89 -6.90 9.74 6.20
CA LYS A 89 -6.48 8.34 6.16
C LYS A 89 -6.64 7.80 4.74
N GLN A 90 -5.71 6.95 4.30
CA GLN A 90 -5.83 6.24 3.04
C GLN A 90 -7.06 5.33 3.05
N GLU A 91 -7.68 5.17 1.89
CA GLU A 91 -8.83 4.27 1.73
C GLU A 91 -8.38 2.81 1.87
N ASN A 92 -9.14 2.01 2.61
CA ASN A 92 -8.94 0.57 2.76
C ASN A 92 -10.13 -0.16 2.10
N PRO A 93 -10.09 -0.38 0.77
CA PRO A 93 -11.21 -0.96 0.05
C PRO A 93 -11.38 -2.45 0.36
N GLU A 94 -12.61 -2.92 0.20
CA GLU A 94 -12.93 -4.35 0.17
C GLU A 94 -12.66 -4.91 -1.22
N LEU A 95 -12.30 -6.20 -1.29
CA LEU A 95 -11.94 -6.88 -2.52
C LEU A 95 -13.04 -7.91 -2.85
N PRO A 96 -14.00 -7.59 -3.74
CA PRO A 96 -15.09 -8.49 -4.09
C PRO A 96 -14.62 -9.84 -4.66
N GLU A 97 -13.47 -9.85 -5.32
CA GLU A 97 -12.86 -11.07 -5.87
C GLU A 97 -12.39 -12.08 -4.79
N PHE A 98 -12.26 -11.65 -3.53
CA PHE A 98 -11.78 -12.47 -2.41
C PHE A 98 -12.77 -12.40 -1.25
N GLU A 99 -14.05 -12.65 -1.52
CA GLU A 99 -15.14 -12.65 -0.52
C GLU A 99 -15.33 -11.32 0.23
N ASN A 100 -15.11 -10.19 -0.45
CA ASN A 100 -15.22 -8.84 0.13
C ASN A 100 -14.29 -8.61 1.34
N VAL A 101 -13.17 -9.35 1.42
CA VAL A 101 -12.16 -9.11 2.45
C VAL A 101 -11.50 -7.75 2.23
N LYS A 102 -11.26 -7.01 3.32
CA LYS A 102 -10.52 -5.74 3.27
C LYS A 102 -9.10 -5.93 2.77
N LEU A 103 -8.60 -4.97 2.01
CA LEU A 103 -7.23 -4.96 1.52
C LEU A 103 -6.22 -5.10 2.67
N ALA A 104 -6.34 -4.25 3.69
CA ALA A 104 -5.64 -4.39 4.96
C ALA A 104 -6.57 -4.99 6.03
N THR A 105 -6.16 -6.09 6.66
CA THR A 105 -6.93 -6.79 7.71
C THR A 105 -6.31 -6.65 9.10
N SER A 106 -5.11 -6.08 9.20
CA SER A 106 -4.41 -5.83 10.47
C SER A 106 -3.87 -4.40 10.55
N GLU A 107 -3.64 -3.92 11.76
CA GLU A 107 -3.05 -2.60 12.02
C GLU A 107 -1.74 -2.39 11.25
N LYS A 108 -0.88 -3.42 11.18
CA LYS A 108 0.40 -3.36 10.46
C LYS A 108 0.21 -3.11 8.96
N GLU A 109 -0.84 -3.69 8.37
CA GLU A 109 -1.14 -3.53 6.96
C GLU A 109 -1.83 -2.19 6.67
N GLU A 110 -2.64 -1.70 7.62
CA GLU A 110 -3.18 -0.34 7.53
C GLU A 110 -2.07 0.70 7.61
N LEU A 111 -1.08 0.53 8.50
CA LEU A 111 0.10 1.39 8.57
C LEU A 111 0.94 1.32 7.29
N LEU A 112 1.09 0.13 6.71
CA LEU A 112 1.78 -0.03 5.43
C LEU A 112 1.05 0.72 4.30
N LEU A 113 -0.28 0.63 4.28
CA LEU A 113 -1.13 1.35 3.33
C LEU A 113 -1.04 2.86 3.50
N GLU A 114 -0.95 3.35 4.75
CA GLU A 114 -0.82 4.78 5.03
C GLU A 114 0.55 5.34 4.61
N LEU A 115 1.63 4.61 4.88
CA LEU A 115 2.99 5.06 4.60
C LEU A 115 3.35 4.92 3.11
N PHE A 116 2.87 3.85 2.45
CA PHE A 116 3.28 3.49 1.09
C PHE A 116 2.10 3.01 0.23
N PRO A 117 1.03 3.81 0.03
CA PRO A 117 -0.22 3.35 -0.57
C PRO A 117 -0.05 2.68 -1.94
N ALA A 118 0.80 3.24 -2.79
CA ALA A 118 1.07 2.72 -4.13
C ALA A 118 1.70 1.31 -4.11
N VAL A 119 2.62 1.05 -3.18
CA VAL A 119 3.31 -0.24 -3.06
C VAL A 119 2.46 -1.23 -2.26
N ALA A 120 1.87 -0.76 -1.16
CA ALA A 120 1.05 -1.53 -0.25
C ALA A 120 -0.15 -2.15 -0.96
N SER A 121 -0.83 -1.41 -1.83
CA SER A 121 -2.05 -1.89 -2.49
C SER A 121 -1.80 -3.13 -3.33
N ALA A 122 -0.76 -3.11 -4.18
CA ALA A 122 -0.40 -4.26 -5.00
C ALA A 122 0.10 -5.44 -4.15
N PHE A 123 0.92 -5.15 -3.13
CA PHE A 123 1.46 -6.16 -2.23
C PHE A 123 0.35 -6.88 -1.44
N LEU A 124 -0.55 -6.12 -0.81
CA LEU A 124 -1.64 -6.66 -0.01
C LEU A 124 -2.65 -7.41 -0.88
N LYS A 125 -2.97 -6.91 -2.07
CA LYS A 125 -3.87 -7.61 -3.01
C LYS A 125 -3.33 -9.00 -3.37
N ARG A 126 -2.03 -9.10 -3.68
CA ARG A 126 -1.38 -10.39 -3.96
C ARG A 126 -1.39 -11.31 -2.73
N LYS A 127 -1.22 -10.76 -1.54
CA LYS A 127 -1.32 -11.53 -0.29
C LYS A 127 -2.73 -12.11 -0.11
N ARG A 128 -3.79 -11.33 -0.35
CA ARG A 128 -5.18 -11.79 -0.29
C ARG A 128 -5.49 -12.87 -1.32
N GLU A 129 -4.97 -12.73 -2.53
CA GLU A 129 -5.11 -13.76 -3.56
C GLU A 129 -4.53 -15.12 -3.10
N ILE A 130 -3.36 -15.10 -2.45
CA ILE A 130 -2.72 -16.32 -1.93
C ILE A 130 -3.53 -16.91 -0.78
N GLU A 131 -4.01 -16.07 0.14
CA GLU A 131 -4.86 -16.51 1.26
C GLU A 131 -6.17 -17.12 0.77
N TYR A 132 -6.82 -16.48 -0.20
CA TYR A 132 -8.06 -16.95 -0.81
C TYR A 132 -7.86 -18.29 -1.53
N LYS A 133 -6.79 -18.43 -2.32
CA LYS A 133 -6.46 -19.71 -2.98
C LYS A 133 -6.22 -20.84 -1.98
N LYS A 134 -5.58 -20.56 -0.83
CA LYS A 134 -5.39 -21.55 0.24
C LYS A 134 -6.72 -21.95 0.86
N MET A 135 -7.59 -20.99 1.16
CA MET A 135 -8.93 -21.25 1.68
C MET A 135 -9.73 -22.14 0.72
N LEU A 136 -9.75 -21.84 -0.58
CA LEU A 136 -10.43 -22.68 -1.57
C LEU A 136 -9.86 -24.10 -1.62
N ALA A 137 -8.54 -24.26 -1.55
CA ALA A 137 -7.90 -25.57 -1.52
C ALA A 137 -8.25 -26.36 -0.25
N GLU A 138 -8.35 -25.70 0.91
CA GLU A 138 -8.77 -26.31 2.17
C GLU A 138 -10.24 -26.74 2.14
N ILE A 139 -11.12 -25.95 1.51
CA ILE A 139 -12.53 -26.30 1.30
C ILE A 139 -12.64 -27.54 0.41
N ALA A 140 -11.98 -27.53 -0.76
CA ALA A 140 -12.00 -28.66 -1.69
C ALA A 140 -11.47 -29.95 -1.04
N ALA A 141 -10.39 -29.87 -0.25
CA ALA A 141 -9.85 -31.02 0.46
C ALA A 141 -10.82 -31.59 1.51
N ARG A 142 -11.60 -30.74 2.17
CA ARG A 142 -12.65 -31.20 3.11
C ARG A 142 -13.79 -31.88 2.38
N GLU A 143 -14.24 -31.31 1.27
CA GLU A 143 -15.29 -31.88 0.43
C GLU A 143 -14.89 -33.25 -0.14
N GLU A 144 -13.64 -33.41 -0.61
CA GLU A 144 -13.13 -34.71 -1.08
C GLU A 144 -13.14 -35.78 0.01
N ILE A 145 -12.75 -35.43 1.24
CA ILE A 145 -12.80 -36.36 2.38
C ILE A 145 -14.24 -36.76 2.70
N GLU A 146 -15.18 -35.82 2.64
CA GLU A 146 -16.59 -36.07 2.91
C GLU A 146 -17.24 -36.95 1.83
N ILE A 147 -16.99 -36.66 0.55
CA ILE A 147 -17.43 -37.49 -0.58
C ILE A 147 -16.87 -38.91 -0.46
N ARG A 148 -15.60 -39.06 -0.08
CA ARG A 148 -14.99 -40.37 0.12
C ARG A 148 -15.65 -41.15 1.25
N LYS A 149 -15.97 -40.51 2.37
CA LYS A 149 -16.71 -41.16 3.48
C LYS A 149 -18.08 -41.64 3.04
N ILE A 150 -18.82 -40.79 2.31
CA ILE A 150 -20.13 -41.14 1.75
C ILE A 150 -20.02 -42.34 0.80
N HIS A 151 -19.00 -42.36 -0.07
CA HIS A 151 -18.77 -43.48 -0.98
C HIS A 151 -18.40 -44.77 -0.24
N GLU A 152 -17.53 -44.70 0.77
CA GLU A 152 -17.16 -45.85 1.60
C GLU A 152 -18.36 -46.39 2.42
N GLU A 153 -19.23 -45.53 2.92
CA GLU A 153 -20.48 -45.92 3.59
C GLU A 153 -21.47 -46.55 2.61
N ALA A 154 -21.65 -45.99 1.42
CA ALA A 154 -22.50 -46.55 0.38
C ALA A 154 -22.01 -47.93 -0.09
N GLU A 155 -20.69 -48.13 -0.23
CA GLU A 155 -20.13 -49.44 -0.54
C GLU A 155 -20.37 -50.47 0.57
N LYS A 156 -20.21 -50.07 1.83
CA LYS A 156 -20.51 -50.95 2.98
C LYS A 156 -21.99 -51.34 2.98
N TYR A 157 -22.89 -50.37 2.78
CA TYR A 157 -24.32 -50.62 2.67
C TYR A 157 -24.65 -51.59 1.53
N ASN A 158 -24.05 -51.39 0.35
CA ASN A 158 -24.30 -52.23 -0.81
C ASN A 158 -23.80 -53.68 -0.63
N LYS A 159 -22.73 -53.90 0.15
CA LYS A 159 -22.17 -55.23 0.45
C LYS A 159 -22.98 -56.04 1.48
N LEU A 160 -23.92 -55.44 2.19
CA LEU A 160 -24.82 -56.15 3.13
C LEU A 160 -25.78 -57.08 2.38
N SER A 161 -26.16 -58.17 3.03
CA SER A 161 -27.21 -59.10 2.57
C SER A 161 -28.57 -58.39 2.50
N ASP A 162 -29.48 -58.93 1.69
CA ASP A 162 -30.83 -58.37 1.55
C ASP A 162 -31.64 -58.43 2.87
N GLU A 163 -31.38 -59.43 3.72
CA GLU A 163 -31.96 -59.53 5.07
C GLU A 163 -31.44 -58.41 6.00
N GLU A 164 -30.14 -58.13 5.99
CA GLU A 164 -29.51 -57.08 6.82
C GLU A 164 -29.95 -55.67 6.37
N LYS A 165 -30.13 -55.46 5.06
CA LYS A 165 -30.70 -54.21 4.52
C LYS A 165 -32.16 -54.02 4.94
N HIS A 166 -32.93 -55.10 5.00
CA HIS A 166 -34.32 -55.08 5.45
C HIS A 166 -34.43 -54.74 6.94
N ASP A 167 -33.56 -55.31 7.78
CA ASP A 167 -33.52 -55.01 9.22
C ASP A 167 -33.15 -53.55 9.51
N ILE A 168 -32.15 -53.00 8.80
CA ILE A 168 -31.78 -51.57 8.90
C ILE A 168 -32.95 -50.66 8.50
N LEU A 169 -33.71 -51.05 7.47
CA LEU A 169 -34.88 -50.29 7.01
C LEU A 169 -36.02 -50.32 8.04
N ILE A 170 -36.30 -51.49 8.62
CA ILE A 170 -37.30 -51.66 9.68
C ILE A 170 -36.91 -50.87 10.93
N GLU A 171 -35.64 -50.91 11.34
CA GLU A 171 -35.12 -50.13 12.47
C GLU A 171 -35.24 -48.62 12.23
N GLY A 172 -34.91 -48.14 11.02
CA GLY A 172 -35.07 -46.73 10.65
C GLY A 172 -36.53 -46.25 10.58
N LEU A 173 -37.46 -47.13 10.19
CA LEU A 173 -38.90 -46.83 10.09
C LEU A 173 -39.65 -46.89 11.43
N TYR A 174 -39.24 -47.79 12.34
CA TYR A 174 -39.95 -48.06 13.60
C TYR A 174 -39.17 -47.72 14.87
N GLY A 175 -37.87 -47.38 14.79
CA GLY A 175 -37.00 -47.07 15.94
C GLY A 175 -37.09 -45.63 16.47
N HIS A 176 -37.83 -44.75 15.80
CA HIS A 176 -38.07 -43.36 16.22
C HIS A 176 -39.51 -43.12 16.73
N TRP A 177 -40.02 -44.02 17.58
CA TRP A 177 -41.20 -43.81 18.42
C TRP A 177 -40.89 -44.12 19.89
#